data_AF-A0AAW1S348-F1
#
_entry.id   AF-A0AAW1S348-F1
#
_cell.length_a   1.000
_cell.length_b   1.000
_cell.length_c   1.000
_cell.angle_alpha   90.00
_cell.angle_beta   90.00
_cell.angle_gamma   90.00
#
_symmetry.space_group_name_H-M   'P 1'
#
loop_
_entity.id
_entity.type
_entity.pdbx_description
1 polymer ?
#
loop_
_entity_poly.entity_id
_entity_poly.type
_entity_poly.pdbx_seq_one_letter_code
_entity_poly.pdbx_strand_id
1 'polypeptide(L)'
;MLAGEAAIQESLTFFICQRLLQPRWHHVHFELSGATVQGEGEVKIMSRLLHPWADVAPGDTHAVIADDSDCLLMAAMAATRHGQHVFVLAEPQQGRRIIFGPDGAARGTAQLPFLSGGGNAESGSRFVGCATDLTVIAVLAAGNDYLPALKGASLNGNAGTPSLWTLYLRLRSEPLWAGRSLVLRDGGAATINAPMLAALLRLQNAYTADRGSGRFAGGDDDLEPLKPPADAAKYMEGLAWLRGLVGGLPPERAPLVPTACAMALLPAGAGEAQLPRALQHLMREGSPIADLFTVCHECTTLQNELRKALLHAHEARMHLAAALERQVKATEVAKKDAEVLRSVDAAVEPGNVGSAEALGGVSDAAAGAAAQQAGGDLEAEVEEATLAVRNWQEKVITLRRSVKAASLQREMHMRDCHPYAPFPLARLEAAVAAVPVQAYGPAERSMTAFGHAYRFRYGRTGPPGRFAHFTPPQPPTEVIKIIKPLWAPGIKMLSREALPLIVPDRLAVVL
;
A
#
# COMPACT_ATOMS: atom_id res chain seq x y z
N MET A 1 13.85 19.48 4.14
CA MET A 1 12.71 18.86 3.40
C MET A 1 11.86 19.92 2.74
N LEU A 2 11.23 20.79 3.54
CA LEU A 2 10.32 21.85 3.08
C LEU A 2 10.89 22.86 2.06
N ALA A 3 12.13 23.32 2.24
CA ALA A 3 12.81 24.14 1.21
C ALA A 3 13.05 23.36 -0.10
N GLY A 4 13.22 22.04 -0.01
CA GLY A 4 13.31 21.15 -1.17
C GLY A 4 11.97 21.02 -1.91
N GLU A 5 10.84 21.05 -1.20
CA GLU A 5 9.50 20.98 -1.82
C GLU A 5 9.20 22.22 -2.65
N ALA A 6 9.50 23.42 -2.13
CA ALA A 6 9.38 24.65 -2.90
C ALA A 6 10.22 24.58 -4.19
N ALA A 7 11.46 24.09 -4.08
CA ALA A 7 12.34 23.89 -5.23
C ALA A 7 11.80 22.84 -6.23
N ILE A 8 11.17 21.75 -5.76
CA ILE A 8 10.53 20.75 -6.62
C ILE A 8 9.37 21.38 -7.38
N GLN A 9 8.49 22.13 -6.70
CA GLN A 9 7.35 22.79 -7.35
C GLN A 9 7.79 23.81 -8.41
N GLU A 10 8.83 24.60 -8.12
CA GLU A 10 9.43 25.51 -9.10
C GLU A 10 10.05 24.77 -10.28
N SER A 11 10.78 23.68 -10.03
CA SER A 11 11.40 22.84 -11.06
C SER A 11 10.34 22.19 -11.97
N LEU A 12 9.24 21.69 -11.41
CA LEU A 12 8.11 21.16 -12.16
C LEU A 12 7.40 22.25 -12.98
N THR A 13 7.23 23.44 -12.40
CA THR A 13 6.66 24.59 -13.12
C THR A 13 7.54 24.96 -14.32
N PHE A 14 8.85 25.04 -14.12
CA PHE A 14 9.81 25.28 -15.18
C PHE A 14 9.74 24.20 -16.28
N PHE A 15 9.72 22.92 -15.89
CA PHE A 15 9.58 21.79 -16.81
C PHE A 15 8.29 21.89 -17.66
N ILE A 16 7.15 22.16 -17.03
CA ILE A 16 5.86 22.32 -17.73
C ILE A 16 5.95 23.46 -18.77
N CYS A 17 6.51 24.60 -18.37
CA CYS A 17 6.70 25.74 -19.28
C CYS A 17 7.57 25.35 -20.47
N GLN A 18 8.69 24.66 -20.23
CA GLN A 18 9.58 24.19 -21.30
C GLN A 18 8.88 23.22 -22.26
N ARG A 19 7.99 22.36 -21.76
CA ARG A 19 7.18 21.46 -22.61
C ARG A 19 6.18 22.23 -23.45
N LEU A 20 5.45 23.17 -22.85
CA LEU A 20 4.47 24.00 -23.53
C LEU A 20 5.05 24.92 -24.60
N LEU A 21 6.38 25.17 -24.62
CA LEU A 21 7.05 25.88 -25.71
C LEU A 21 7.24 25.03 -26.98
N GLN A 22 7.08 23.70 -26.89
CA GLN A 22 7.24 22.80 -28.03
C GLN A 22 5.87 22.54 -28.69
N PRO A 23 5.73 22.70 -30.03
CA PRO A 23 4.45 22.56 -30.73
C PRO A 23 3.64 21.30 -30.44
N ARG A 24 4.33 20.17 -30.21
CA ARG A 24 3.69 18.89 -29.90
C ARG A 24 2.91 18.87 -28.57
N TRP A 25 3.12 19.83 -27.67
CA TRP A 25 2.42 19.92 -26.38
C TRP A 25 1.37 21.03 -26.34
N HIS A 26 1.19 21.80 -27.41
CA HIS A 26 0.28 22.96 -27.39
C HIS A 26 -1.20 22.57 -27.19
N HIS A 27 -1.56 21.34 -27.48
CA HIS A 27 -2.92 20.81 -27.29
C HIS A 27 -3.12 20.21 -25.88
N VAL A 28 -2.08 20.17 -25.04
CA VAL A 28 -2.11 19.57 -23.71
C VAL A 28 -2.33 20.65 -22.65
N HIS A 29 -3.21 20.34 -21.69
CA HIS A 29 -3.37 21.11 -20.47
C HIS A 29 -2.56 20.46 -19.35
N PHE A 30 -1.69 21.23 -18.71
CA PHE A 30 -0.96 20.77 -17.54
C PHE A 30 -1.61 21.31 -16.28
N GLU A 31 -1.74 20.47 -15.28
CA GLU A 31 -2.15 20.87 -13.94
C GLU A 31 -1.08 20.46 -12.94
N LEU A 32 -0.72 21.38 -12.05
CA LEU A 32 0.23 21.15 -10.98
C LEU A 32 -0.46 21.43 -9.64
N SER A 33 -0.67 20.37 -8.86
CA SER A 33 -1.16 20.44 -7.49
C SER A 33 -0.07 19.95 -6.53
N GLY A 34 0.78 20.88 -6.07
CA GLY A 34 1.93 20.58 -5.21
C GLY A 34 1.59 20.24 -3.75
N ALA A 35 2.63 20.11 -2.92
CA ALA A 35 2.53 19.80 -1.49
C ALA A 35 1.85 20.90 -0.67
N THR A 36 1.87 22.15 -1.17
CA THR A 36 1.20 23.29 -0.53
C THR A 36 -0.31 23.30 -0.75
N VAL A 37 -0.83 22.50 -1.68
CA VAL A 37 -2.27 22.31 -1.87
C VAL A 37 -2.75 21.23 -0.90
N GLN A 38 -3.87 21.46 -0.21
CA GLN A 38 -4.44 20.50 0.73
C GLN A 38 -4.73 19.14 0.07
N GLY A 39 -4.40 18.05 0.79
CA GLY A 39 -4.79 16.68 0.46
C GLY A 39 -3.64 15.84 -0.11
N GLU A 40 -3.76 14.53 0.03
CA GLU A 40 -2.84 13.57 -0.59
C GLU A 40 -2.98 13.57 -2.11
N GLY A 41 -1.90 13.19 -2.81
CA GLY A 41 -1.84 13.24 -4.27
C GLY A 41 -2.93 12.40 -4.93
N GLU A 42 -3.12 11.18 -4.46
CA GLU A 42 -4.14 10.27 -4.96
C GLU A 42 -5.57 10.73 -4.66
N VAL A 43 -5.82 11.31 -3.48
CA VAL A 43 -7.11 11.90 -3.12
C VAL A 43 -7.42 13.11 -4.00
N LYS A 44 -6.42 13.94 -4.32
CA LYS A 44 -6.56 15.07 -5.27
C LYS A 44 -6.93 14.58 -6.66
N ILE A 45 -6.25 13.53 -7.16
CA ILE A 45 -6.54 12.91 -8.45
C ILE A 45 -7.96 12.34 -8.46
N MET A 46 -8.33 11.60 -7.42
CA MET A 46 -9.67 11.03 -7.28
C MET A 46 -10.74 12.11 -7.24
N SER A 47 -10.55 13.16 -6.43
CA SER A 47 -11.45 14.30 -6.39
C SER A 47 -11.65 14.90 -7.78
N ARG A 48 -10.60 14.96 -8.61
CA ARG A 48 -10.74 15.43 -9.99
C ARG A 48 -11.45 14.45 -10.92
N LEU A 49 -11.28 13.15 -10.78
CA LEU A 49 -12.06 12.17 -11.54
C LEU A 49 -13.56 12.26 -11.21
N LEU A 50 -13.87 12.48 -9.93
CA LEU A 50 -15.23 12.62 -9.43
C LEU A 50 -15.88 13.97 -9.79
N HIS A 51 -15.08 15.02 -9.91
CA HIS A 51 -15.48 16.38 -10.28
C HIS A 51 -14.70 16.82 -11.51
N PRO A 52 -14.94 16.18 -12.68
CA PRO A 52 -14.18 16.46 -13.88
C PRO A 52 -14.41 17.90 -14.33
N TRP A 53 -13.46 18.44 -15.08
CA TRP A 53 -13.61 19.76 -15.68
C TRP A 53 -14.77 19.78 -16.68
N ALA A 54 -15.30 20.98 -16.94
CA ALA A 54 -16.37 21.17 -17.92
C ALA A 54 -15.97 20.74 -19.36
N ASP A 55 -14.68 20.69 -19.67
CA ASP A 55 -14.14 20.24 -20.96
C ASP A 55 -13.85 18.72 -21.02
N VAL A 56 -14.12 17.96 -19.95
CA VAL A 56 -14.01 16.50 -19.92
C VAL A 56 -15.37 15.89 -20.24
N ALA A 57 -15.44 15.08 -21.29
CA ALA A 57 -16.66 14.46 -21.75
C ALA A 57 -16.95 13.12 -21.03
N PRO A 58 -18.23 12.75 -20.84
CA PRO A 58 -18.58 11.37 -20.50
C PRO A 58 -18.05 10.42 -21.59
N GLY A 59 -17.24 9.44 -21.19
CA GLY A 59 -16.57 8.52 -22.12
C GLY A 59 -15.11 8.88 -22.43
N ASP A 60 -14.58 9.98 -21.91
CA ASP A 60 -13.14 10.22 -21.96
C ASP A 60 -12.37 9.10 -21.24
N THR A 61 -11.16 8.85 -21.75
CA THR A 61 -10.25 7.87 -21.17
C THR A 61 -9.30 8.55 -20.20
N HIS A 62 -9.29 8.04 -18.98
CA HIS A 62 -8.42 8.47 -17.90
C HIS A 62 -7.36 7.41 -17.65
N ALA A 63 -6.10 7.82 -17.59
CA ALA A 63 -5.01 6.96 -17.16
C ALA A 63 -4.38 7.55 -15.90
N VAL A 64 -4.39 6.78 -14.83
CA VAL A 64 -3.75 7.10 -13.54
C VAL A 64 -2.47 6.28 -13.45
N ILE A 65 -1.34 6.94 -13.18
CA ILE A 65 -0.07 6.25 -12.96
C ILE A 65 0.11 6.15 -11.45
N ALA A 66 0.06 4.93 -10.92
CA ALA A 66 0.17 4.66 -9.49
C ALA A 66 0.56 3.21 -9.24
N ASP A 67 1.38 3.00 -8.21
CA ASP A 67 1.73 1.67 -7.70
C ASP A 67 0.95 1.30 -6.43
N ASP A 68 0.17 2.25 -5.89
CA ASP A 68 -0.64 2.04 -4.71
C ASP A 68 -1.92 1.24 -5.03
N SER A 69 -2.26 0.28 -4.17
CA SER A 69 -3.51 -0.45 -4.26
C SER A 69 -4.73 0.44 -4.00
N ASP A 70 -4.59 1.49 -3.20
CA ASP A 70 -5.70 2.40 -2.92
C ASP A 70 -6.17 3.09 -4.21
N CYS A 71 -5.24 3.43 -5.11
CA CYS A 71 -5.54 3.93 -6.45
C CYS A 71 -6.36 2.96 -7.31
N LEU A 72 -6.19 1.63 -7.16
CA LEU A 72 -7.00 0.64 -7.88
C LEU A 72 -8.45 0.65 -7.41
N LEU A 73 -8.66 0.65 -6.09
CA LEU A 73 -9.98 0.70 -5.47
C LEU A 73 -10.69 2.01 -5.79
N MET A 74 -9.94 3.11 -5.70
CA MET A 74 -10.36 4.44 -6.09
C MET A 74 -10.79 4.49 -7.56
N ALA A 75 -9.98 3.99 -8.50
CA ALA A 75 -10.32 3.97 -9.92
C ALA A 75 -11.59 3.14 -10.20
N ALA A 76 -11.77 2.01 -9.52
CA ALA A 76 -12.98 1.21 -9.62
C ALA A 76 -14.22 1.99 -9.16
N MET A 77 -14.10 2.81 -8.11
CA MET A 77 -15.19 3.67 -7.65
C MET A 77 -15.47 4.84 -8.62
N ALA A 78 -14.43 5.48 -9.19
CA ALA A 78 -14.60 6.59 -10.13
C ALA A 78 -15.27 6.18 -11.45
N ALA A 79 -14.79 5.09 -12.08
CA ALA A 79 -15.31 4.61 -13.36
C ALA A 79 -16.83 4.40 -13.34
N THR A 80 -17.37 4.05 -12.18
CA THR A 80 -18.78 3.72 -12.01
C THR A 80 -19.73 4.92 -11.91
N ARG A 81 -19.24 6.14 -11.63
CA ARG A 81 -20.11 7.31 -11.41
C ARG A 81 -20.47 8.04 -12.70
N HIS A 82 -19.53 8.16 -13.63
CA HIS A 82 -19.66 9.07 -14.77
C HIS A 82 -19.55 8.37 -16.13
N GLY A 83 -19.54 7.03 -16.16
CA GLY A 83 -19.26 6.27 -17.38
C GLY A 83 -17.87 6.55 -17.95
N GLN A 84 -16.92 6.88 -17.06
CA GLN A 84 -15.54 7.18 -17.42
C GLN A 84 -14.75 5.88 -17.59
N HIS A 85 -13.88 5.84 -18.60
CA HIS A 85 -12.94 4.74 -18.78
C HIS A 85 -11.67 5.03 -18.01
N VAL A 86 -11.58 4.56 -16.77
CA VAL A 86 -10.40 4.79 -15.91
C VAL A 86 -9.47 3.58 -15.99
N PHE A 87 -8.19 3.81 -16.26
CA PHE A 87 -7.14 2.79 -16.22
C PHE A 87 -6.11 3.16 -15.18
N VAL A 88 -5.62 2.19 -14.41
CA VAL A 88 -4.46 2.36 -13.53
C VAL A 88 -3.27 1.65 -14.14
N LEU A 89 -2.19 2.39 -14.31
CA LEU A 89 -0.93 1.96 -14.87
C LEU A 89 0.09 1.90 -13.74
N ALA A 90 0.48 0.70 -13.35
CA ALA A 90 1.57 0.49 -12.41
C ALA A 90 2.92 0.49 -13.14
N GLU A 91 3.99 0.83 -12.43
CA GLU A 91 5.34 0.66 -12.91
C GLU A 91 5.61 -0.81 -13.32
N PRO A 92 6.43 -1.02 -14.36
CA PRO A 92 6.67 -2.37 -14.86
C PRO A 92 7.39 -3.23 -13.82
N GLN A 93 6.70 -4.24 -13.29
CA GLN A 93 7.33 -5.30 -12.51
C GLN A 93 7.80 -6.41 -13.46
N GLN A 94 9.08 -6.77 -13.37
CA GLN A 94 9.70 -7.81 -14.22
C GLN A 94 9.52 -7.56 -15.74
N GLY A 95 9.53 -6.28 -16.15
CA GLY A 95 9.41 -5.89 -17.56
C GLY A 95 7.99 -5.95 -18.13
N ARG A 96 6.96 -6.29 -17.33
CA ARG A 96 5.55 -6.24 -17.73
C ARG A 96 4.85 -5.08 -17.04
N ARG A 97 4.20 -4.21 -17.82
CA ARG A 97 3.30 -3.19 -17.26
C ARG A 97 1.98 -3.83 -16.87
N ILE A 98 1.54 -3.58 -15.65
CA ILE A 98 0.24 -4.02 -15.18
C ILE A 98 -0.75 -2.88 -15.52
N ILE A 99 -1.79 -3.24 -16.27
CA ILE A 99 -2.88 -2.33 -16.61
C ILE A 99 -4.12 -2.87 -15.93
N PHE A 100 -4.64 -2.12 -14.97
CA PHE A 100 -5.93 -2.40 -14.36
C PHE A 100 -7.01 -1.55 -15.02
N GLY A 101 -8.10 -2.20 -15.45
CA GLY A 101 -9.29 -1.56 -15.99
C GLY A 101 -10.53 -2.06 -15.24
N PRO A 102 -11.32 -1.18 -14.61
CA PRO A 102 -12.57 -1.53 -13.94
C PRO A 102 -13.54 -2.27 -14.85
N ASP A 103 -13.57 -1.96 -16.15
CA ASP A 103 -14.40 -2.67 -17.13
C ASP A 103 -14.01 -4.16 -17.26
N GLY A 104 -12.71 -4.48 -17.17
CA GLY A 104 -12.23 -5.85 -17.13
C GLY A 104 -12.67 -6.57 -15.85
N ALA A 105 -12.55 -5.89 -14.71
CA ALA A 105 -13.02 -6.39 -13.42
C ALA A 105 -14.55 -6.54 -13.38
N ALA A 106 -15.30 -5.64 -14.01
CA ALA A 106 -16.74 -5.68 -14.15
C ALA A 106 -17.19 -6.87 -14.97
N ARG A 107 -16.50 -7.16 -16.09
CA ARG A 107 -16.77 -8.36 -16.90
C ARG A 107 -16.50 -9.64 -16.11
N GLY A 108 -15.43 -9.68 -15.32
CA GLY A 108 -15.13 -10.82 -14.43
C GLY A 108 -16.18 -11.01 -13.34
N THR A 109 -16.65 -9.92 -12.73
CA THR A 109 -17.69 -9.98 -11.69
C THR A 109 -19.09 -10.22 -12.25
N ALA A 110 -19.41 -9.77 -13.46
CA ALA A 110 -20.70 -10.03 -14.12
C ALA A 110 -20.97 -11.52 -14.36
N GLN A 111 -19.92 -12.35 -14.39
CA GLN A 111 -20.05 -13.82 -14.43
C GLN A 111 -20.51 -14.43 -13.11
N LEU A 112 -20.61 -13.65 -12.02
CA LEU A 112 -21.08 -14.14 -10.74
C LEU A 112 -22.61 -14.39 -10.77
N PRO A 113 -23.09 -15.57 -10.32
CA PRO A 113 -24.49 -15.99 -10.47
C PRO A 113 -25.54 -15.03 -9.92
N PHE A 114 -25.21 -14.26 -8.87
CA PHE A 114 -26.13 -13.31 -8.24
C PHE A 114 -26.18 -11.95 -8.95
N LEU A 115 -25.30 -11.70 -9.93
CA LEU A 115 -25.31 -10.49 -10.76
C LEU A 115 -26.01 -10.72 -12.12
N SER A 116 -26.23 -11.98 -12.52
CA SER A 116 -26.67 -12.37 -13.87
C SER A 116 -28.15 -12.08 -14.20
N GLY A 117 -28.94 -11.54 -13.27
CA GLY A 117 -30.40 -11.43 -13.39
C GLY A 117 -30.97 -10.02 -13.62
N GLY A 118 -30.20 -9.06 -14.14
CA GLY A 118 -30.67 -7.67 -14.35
C GLY A 118 -30.35 -7.14 -15.74
N GLY A 119 -31.17 -6.23 -16.27
CA GLY A 119 -30.89 -5.53 -17.53
C GLY A 119 -29.66 -4.62 -17.42
N ASN A 120 -29.09 -4.19 -18.56
CA ASN A 120 -27.80 -3.44 -18.63
C ASN A 120 -27.68 -2.26 -17.64
N ALA A 121 -28.76 -1.49 -17.43
CA ALA A 121 -28.76 -0.35 -16.51
C ALA A 121 -28.69 -0.78 -15.03
N GLU A 122 -29.41 -1.86 -14.66
CA GLU A 122 -29.31 -2.43 -13.32
C GLU A 122 -27.94 -3.06 -13.07
N SER A 123 -27.34 -3.67 -14.10
CA SER A 123 -26.00 -4.26 -14.01
C SER A 123 -24.94 -3.24 -13.65
N GLY A 124 -25.02 -2.02 -14.21
CA GLY A 124 -24.14 -0.91 -13.84
C GLY A 124 -24.25 -0.54 -12.35
N SER A 125 -25.48 -0.31 -11.87
CA SER A 125 -25.73 0.02 -10.46
C SER A 125 -25.27 -1.07 -9.49
N ARG A 126 -25.52 -2.34 -9.84
CA ARG A 126 -25.08 -3.50 -9.04
C ARG A 126 -23.56 -3.61 -8.99
N PHE A 127 -22.87 -3.36 -10.11
CA PHE A 127 -21.41 -3.35 -10.14
C PHE A 127 -20.84 -2.24 -9.24
N VAL A 128 -21.43 -1.04 -9.24
CA VAL A 128 -21.04 0.06 -8.34
C VAL A 128 -21.13 -0.36 -6.87
N GLY A 129 -22.23 -1.01 -6.50
CA GLY A 129 -22.44 -1.55 -5.15
C GLY A 129 -21.38 -2.58 -4.79
N CYS A 130 -21.13 -3.54 -5.67
CA CYS A 130 -20.11 -4.58 -5.45
C CYS A 130 -18.68 -4.02 -5.37
N ALA A 131 -18.32 -3.04 -6.19
CA ALA A 131 -17.01 -2.38 -6.11
C ALA A 131 -16.84 -1.64 -4.78
N THR A 132 -17.88 -0.92 -4.34
CA THR A 132 -17.87 -0.22 -3.04
C THR A 132 -17.75 -1.22 -1.87
N ASP A 133 -18.47 -2.34 -1.94
CA ASP A 133 -18.41 -3.40 -0.93
C ASP A 133 -17.03 -4.07 -0.91
N LEU A 134 -16.42 -4.31 -2.08
CA LEU A 134 -15.07 -4.85 -2.20
C LEU A 134 -14.03 -3.92 -1.56
N THR A 135 -14.15 -2.60 -1.75
CA THR A 135 -13.26 -1.63 -1.08
C THR A 135 -13.32 -1.76 0.43
N VAL A 136 -14.52 -1.84 1.02
CA VAL A 136 -14.66 -2.04 2.47
C VAL A 136 -14.05 -3.38 2.90
N ILE A 137 -14.29 -4.46 2.15
CA ILE A 137 -13.72 -5.77 2.45
C ILE A 137 -12.18 -5.77 2.35
N ALA A 138 -11.62 -5.07 1.37
CA ALA A 138 -10.17 -4.92 1.21
C ALA A 138 -9.56 -4.18 2.42
N VAL A 139 -10.16 -3.07 2.85
CA VAL A 139 -9.72 -2.35 4.07
C VAL A 139 -9.82 -3.24 5.31
N LEU A 140 -10.90 -4.02 5.47
CA LEU A 140 -11.02 -4.96 6.58
C LEU A 140 -9.95 -6.06 6.56
N ALA A 141 -9.57 -6.54 5.38
CA ALA A 141 -8.66 -7.67 5.21
C ALA A 141 -7.17 -7.29 5.20
N ALA A 142 -6.84 -6.18 4.57
CA ALA A 142 -5.46 -5.74 4.33
C ALA A 142 -5.10 -4.44 5.07
N GLY A 143 -6.10 -3.72 5.60
CA GLY A 143 -5.91 -2.38 6.11
C GLY A 143 -5.75 -1.36 4.99
N ASN A 144 -5.54 -0.11 5.39
CA ASN A 144 -5.03 0.96 4.56
C ASN A 144 -4.28 1.97 5.45
N ASP A 145 -3.91 3.12 4.90
CA ASP A 145 -3.17 4.16 5.63
C ASP A 145 -3.91 4.71 6.86
N TYR A 146 -5.24 4.54 6.90
CA TYR A 146 -6.10 5.15 7.92
C TYR A 146 -6.64 4.15 8.94
N LEU A 147 -6.84 2.88 8.54
CA LEU A 147 -7.37 1.82 9.37
C LEU A 147 -6.50 0.57 9.28
N PRO A 148 -6.16 -0.04 10.43
CA PRO A 148 -5.45 -1.31 10.41
C PRO A 148 -6.36 -2.42 9.88
N ALA A 149 -5.73 -3.45 9.30
CA ALA A 149 -6.41 -4.70 8.97
C ALA A 149 -7.02 -5.34 10.23
N LEU A 150 -8.16 -6.01 10.08
CA LEU A 150 -8.66 -6.89 11.13
C LEU A 150 -7.82 -8.17 11.16
N LYS A 151 -7.24 -8.46 12.34
CA LYS A 151 -6.45 -9.68 12.54
C LYS A 151 -7.31 -10.91 12.27
N GLY A 152 -6.86 -11.81 11.40
CA GLY A 152 -7.60 -13.01 10.99
C GLY A 152 -8.57 -12.83 9.81
N ALA A 153 -8.71 -11.60 9.30
CA ALA A 153 -9.36 -11.35 8.02
C ALA A 153 -8.37 -11.55 6.86
N SER A 154 -8.85 -12.04 5.71
CA SER A 154 -8.03 -12.23 4.51
C SER A 154 -8.86 -12.04 3.24
N LEU A 155 -8.28 -11.36 2.24
CA LEU A 155 -8.91 -11.10 0.95
C LEU A 155 -8.73 -12.27 -0.03
N ASN A 156 -7.62 -13.00 0.08
CA ASN A 156 -7.32 -14.15 -0.79
C ASN A 156 -7.72 -15.49 -0.15
N GLY A 157 -8.11 -15.47 1.12
CA GLY A 157 -8.26 -16.67 1.92
C GLY A 157 -6.88 -17.19 2.34
N ASN A 158 -6.89 -18.12 3.29
CA ASN A 158 -5.69 -18.84 3.71
C ASN A 158 -5.91 -20.32 3.41
N ALA A 159 -4.90 -21.18 3.59
CA ALA A 159 -4.99 -22.61 3.31
C ALA A 159 -6.23 -23.23 4.00
N GLY A 160 -7.33 -23.32 3.23
CA GLY A 160 -8.66 -23.78 3.61
C GLY A 160 -9.53 -22.89 4.51
N THR A 161 -9.19 -21.62 4.73
CA THR A 161 -10.14 -20.62 5.24
C THR A 161 -10.63 -19.78 4.07
N PRO A 162 -11.95 -19.73 3.80
CA PRO A 162 -12.48 -18.88 2.73
C PRO A 162 -12.07 -17.41 2.92
N SER A 163 -11.88 -16.68 1.84
CA SER A 163 -11.66 -15.24 1.92
C SER A 163 -12.91 -14.50 2.42
N LEU A 164 -12.74 -13.30 2.98
CA LEU A 164 -13.87 -12.43 3.28
C LEU A 164 -14.71 -12.12 2.05
N TRP A 165 -14.09 -11.99 0.88
CA TRP A 165 -14.81 -11.79 -0.38
C TRP A 165 -15.70 -13.00 -0.70
N THR A 166 -15.15 -14.22 -0.63
CA THR A 166 -15.89 -15.47 -0.85
C THR A 166 -17.06 -15.61 0.14
N LEU A 167 -16.84 -15.29 1.43
CA LEU A 167 -17.90 -15.32 2.43
C LEU A 167 -18.97 -14.26 2.18
N TYR A 168 -18.58 -13.06 1.74
CA TYR A 168 -19.51 -12.02 1.34
C TYR A 168 -20.36 -12.44 0.13
N LEU A 169 -19.75 -13.06 -0.88
CA LEU A 169 -20.48 -13.60 -2.04
C LEU A 169 -21.48 -14.70 -1.65
N ARG A 170 -21.09 -15.58 -0.72
CA ARG A 170 -22.00 -16.57 -0.13
C ARG A 170 -23.13 -15.90 0.64
N LEU A 171 -22.83 -14.91 1.45
CA LEU A 171 -23.84 -14.17 2.21
C LEU A 171 -24.87 -13.54 1.25
N ARG A 172 -24.41 -12.93 0.15
CA ARG A 172 -25.24 -12.34 -0.91
C ARG A 172 -26.15 -13.33 -1.65
N SER A 173 -25.85 -14.63 -1.63
CA SER A 173 -26.71 -15.65 -2.25
C SER A 173 -27.83 -16.12 -1.32
N GLU A 174 -27.78 -15.79 -0.01
CA GLU A 174 -28.86 -16.10 0.91
C GLU A 174 -30.06 -15.16 0.68
N PRO A 175 -31.31 -15.67 0.77
CA PRO A 175 -32.52 -14.86 0.55
C PRO A 175 -32.59 -13.59 1.41
N LEU A 176 -32.05 -13.62 2.63
CA LEU A 176 -32.04 -12.48 3.56
C LEU A 176 -31.18 -11.30 3.05
N TRP A 177 -30.13 -11.58 2.28
CA TRP A 177 -29.16 -10.60 1.79
C TRP A 177 -29.20 -10.41 0.28
N ALA A 178 -30.06 -11.14 -0.42
CA ALA A 178 -30.28 -10.99 -1.85
C ALA A 178 -30.60 -9.52 -2.19
N GLY A 179 -29.82 -8.94 -3.11
CA GLY A 179 -29.94 -7.54 -3.52
C GLY A 179 -29.46 -6.50 -2.49
N ARG A 180 -28.99 -6.90 -1.31
CA ARG A 180 -28.47 -5.98 -0.30
C ARG A 180 -26.96 -5.78 -0.46
N SER A 181 -26.48 -4.56 -0.20
CA SER A 181 -25.07 -4.21 -0.22
C SER A 181 -24.51 -4.13 1.21
N LEU A 182 -23.20 -4.34 1.35
CA LEU A 182 -22.46 -4.02 2.57
C LEU A 182 -22.43 -2.51 2.82
N VAL A 183 -22.45 -1.71 1.76
CA VAL A 183 -22.56 -0.25 1.81
C VAL A 183 -23.92 0.19 1.25
N LEU A 184 -24.80 0.64 2.14
CA LEU A 184 -26.09 1.21 1.77
C LEU A 184 -25.89 2.64 1.23
N ARG A 185 -26.75 3.08 0.31
CA ARG A 185 -26.79 4.46 -0.19
C ARG A 185 -28.18 5.02 0.02
N ASP A 186 -28.27 6.12 0.76
CA ASP A 186 -29.51 6.85 1.03
C ASP A 186 -29.25 8.36 0.91
N GLY A 187 -29.99 9.05 0.03
CA GLY A 187 -29.87 10.51 -0.14
C GLY A 187 -28.46 11.02 -0.53
N GLY A 188 -27.61 10.17 -1.11
CA GLY A 188 -26.21 10.49 -1.41
C GLY A 188 -25.25 10.33 -0.23
N ALA A 189 -25.78 10.08 0.98
CA ALA A 189 -24.99 9.51 2.06
C ALA A 189 -24.86 8.01 1.81
N ALA A 190 -23.67 7.47 2.01
CA ALA A 190 -23.51 6.03 2.11
C ALA A 190 -23.48 5.65 3.60
N THR A 191 -23.80 4.41 3.98
CA THR A 191 -23.73 3.91 5.37
C THR A 191 -23.31 2.44 5.36
N ILE A 192 -22.62 1.97 6.41
CA ILE A 192 -22.29 0.56 6.50
C ILE A 192 -23.54 -0.21 6.95
N ASN A 193 -23.88 -1.26 6.22
CA ASN A 193 -24.89 -2.24 6.60
C ASN A 193 -24.36 -3.08 7.77
N ALA A 194 -24.44 -2.52 8.99
CA ALA A 194 -23.90 -3.14 10.20
C ALA A 194 -24.41 -4.58 10.42
N PRO A 195 -25.71 -4.91 10.21
CA PRO A 195 -26.18 -6.29 10.28
C PRO A 195 -25.44 -7.24 9.32
N MET A 196 -25.22 -6.82 8.07
CA MET A 196 -24.51 -7.64 7.08
C MET A 196 -23.03 -7.79 7.41
N LEU A 197 -22.37 -6.72 7.86
CA LEU A 197 -20.98 -6.77 8.33
C LEU A 197 -20.84 -7.73 9.52
N ALA A 198 -21.74 -7.63 10.50
CA ALA A 198 -21.74 -8.52 11.66
C ALA A 198 -22.01 -9.99 11.28
N ALA A 199 -22.81 -10.25 10.24
CA ALA A 199 -23.01 -11.59 9.71
C ALA A 199 -21.74 -12.12 9.02
N LEU A 200 -21.10 -11.30 8.19
CA LEU A 200 -19.86 -11.63 7.49
C LEU A 200 -18.72 -11.97 8.48
N LEU A 201 -18.52 -11.14 9.51
CA LEU A 201 -17.47 -11.36 10.51
C LEU A 201 -17.78 -12.59 11.39
N ARG A 202 -19.05 -12.87 11.68
CA ARG A 202 -19.44 -14.11 12.39
C ARG A 202 -19.16 -15.36 11.56
N LEU A 203 -19.43 -15.32 10.26
CA LEU A 203 -19.08 -16.43 9.35
C LEU A 203 -17.57 -16.67 9.34
N GLN A 204 -16.77 -15.61 9.20
CA GLN A 204 -15.30 -15.72 9.24
C GLN A 204 -14.83 -16.37 10.56
N ASN A 205 -15.35 -15.88 11.69
CA ASN A 205 -14.95 -16.40 13.00
C ASN A 205 -15.37 -17.87 13.20
N ALA A 206 -16.53 -18.28 12.70
CA ALA A 206 -16.98 -19.66 12.77
C ALA A 206 -16.05 -20.61 11.99
N TYR A 207 -15.60 -20.21 10.80
CA TYR A 207 -14.62 -20.97 10.01
C TYR A 207 -13.27 -21.11 10.71
N THR A 208 -12.78 -20.04 11.35
CA THR A 208 -11.52 -20.09 12.10
C THR A 208 -11.64 -20.95 13.35
N ALA A 209 -12.77 -20.91 14.05
CA ALA A 209 -13.00 -21.68 15.28
C ALA A 209 -13.10 -23.19 15.02
N ASP A 210 -13.82 -23.61 13.97
CA ASP A 210 -13.98 -25.02 13.62
C ASP A 210 -12.62 -25.69 13.35
N ARG A 211 -11.72 -24.97 12.67
CA ARG A 211 -10.38 -25.47 12.35
C ARG A 211 -9.40 -25.47 13.51
N GLY A 212 -9.51 -24.51 14.42
CA GLY A 212 -8.69 -24.50 15.64
C GLY A 212 -8.93 -25.73 16.52
N SER A 213 -10.07 -26.42 16.37
CA SER A 213 -10.39 -27.66 17.08
C SER A 213 -9.85 -28.93 16.40
N GLY A 214 -9.48 -28.84 15.12
CA GLY A 214 -8.96 -29.96 14.35
C GLY A 214 -7.49 -30.24 14.64
N ARG A 215 -7.17 -31.50 14.95
CA ARG A 215 -5.84 -32.07 15.27
C ARG A 215 -4.72 -31.89 14.22
N PHE A 216 -4.85 -30.98 13.27
CA PHE A 216 -3.78 -30.65 12.33
C PHE A 216 -2.73 -29.79 13.03
N ALA A 217 -1.94 -30.42 13.89
CA ALA A 217 -0.79 -29.85 14.60
C ALA A 217 0.41 -29.52 13.69
N GLY A 218 0.14 -29.24 12.40
CA GLY A 218 1.14 -28.98 11.38
C GLY A 218 1.40 -27.49 11.19
N GLY A 219 2.02 -26.85 12.19
CA GLY A 219 2.97 -25.74 12.01
C GLY A 219 2.52 -24.37 11.49
N ASP A 220 1.33 -24.20 10.90
CA ASP A 220 0.84 -22.89 10.44
C ASP A 220 0.09 -22.17 11.56
N ASP A 221 0.86 -21.53 12.45
CA ASP A 221 0.41 -20.57 13.48
C ASP A 221 -0.30 -19.32 12.89
N ASP A 222 -0.46 -19.23 11.56
CA ASP A 222 -0.98 -18.06 10.87
C ASP A 222 -2.53 -17.99 10.84
N LEU A 223 -3.22 -19.04 11.30
CA LEU A 223 -4.68 -19.04 11.45
C LEU A 223 -5.07 -18.49 12.82
N GLU A 224 -4.82 -17.21 13.04
CA GLU A 224 -5.31 -16.54 14.23
C GLU A 224 -6.83 -16.29 14.13
N PRO A 225 -7.58 -16.53 15.23
CA PRO A 225 -9.00 -16.20 15.26
C PRO A 225 -9.18 -14.70 15.02
N LEU A 226 -10.35 -14.35 14.45
CA LEU A 226 -10.69 -12.95 14.20
C LEU A 226 -10.61 -12.15 15.51
N LYS A 227 -9.63 -11.24 15.61
CA LYS A 227 -9.50 -10.35 16.78
C LYS A 227 -10.33 -9.09 16.51
N PRO A 228 -11.26 -8.71 17.38
CA PRO A 228 -11.94 -7.44 17.24
C PRO A 228 -10.93 -6.29 17.34
N PRO A 229 -11.21 -5.13 16.70
CA PRO A 229 -10.42 -3.93 16.90
C PRO A 229 -10.45 -3.53 18.39
N ALA A 230 -9.41 -2.81 18.84
CA ALA A 230 -9.32 -2.35 20.22
C ALA A 230 -10.51 -1.45 20.62
N ASP A 231 -11.00 -0.64 19.68
CA ASP A 231 -12.23 0.15 19.80
C ASP A 231 -13.07 -0.04 18.53
N ALA A 232 -14.13 -0.84 18.62
CA ALA A 232 -15.01 -1.13 17.50
C ALA A 232 -15.82 0.09 17.04
N ALA A 233 -16.19 0.99 17.96
CA ALA A 233 -16.95 2.19 17.60
C ALA A 233 -16.09 3.13 16.76
N LYS A 234 -14.84 3.38 17.19
CA LYS A 234 -13.88 4.20 16.43
C LYS A 234 -13.49 3.58 15.10
N TYR A 235 -13.36 2.26 15.05
CA TYR A 235 -13.11 1.57 13.78
C TYR A 235 -14.27 1.76 12.79
N MET A 236 -15.51 1.66 13.26
CA MET A 236 -16.70 1.91 12.42
C MET A 236 -16.83 3.38 11.98
N GLU A 237 -16.47 4.33 12.85
CA GLU A 237 -16.36 5.76 12.51
C GLU A 237 -15.34 5.97 11.38
N GLY A 238 -14.17 5.34 11.47
CA GLY A 238 -13.15 5.39 10.42
C GLY A 238 -13.61 4.78 9.09
N LEU A 239 -14.34 3.67 9.11
CA LEU A 239 -14.92 3.08 7.89
C LEU A 239 -15.94 4.02 7.24
N ALA A 240 -16.76 4.70 8.05
CA ALA A 240 -17.70 5.70 7.57
C ALA A 240 -16.98 6.92 6.99
N TRP A 241 -15.87 7.35 7.60
CA TRP A 241 -15.03 8.45 7.14
C TRP A 241 -14.34 8.13 5.80
N LEU A 242 -13.68 6.99 5.68
CA LEU A 242 -12.97 6.55 4.45
C LEU A 242 -13.88 6.51 3.23
N ARG A 243 -15.08 5.95 3.41
CA ARG A 243 -16.12 5.95 2.38
C ARG A 243 -16.50 7.36 1.95
N GLY A 244 -16.51 8.27 2.92
CA GLY A 244 -16.78 9.68 2.71
C GLY A 244 -15.71 10.41 1.90
N LEU A 245 -14.45 9.99 2.01
CA LEU A 245 -13.34 10.50 1.19
C LEU A 245 -13.65 10.36 -0.30
N VAL A 246 -14.22 9.21 -0.71
CA VAL A 246 -14.66 8.96 -2.09
C VAL A 246 -16.01 9.63 -2.43
N GLY A 247 -16.77 9.99 -1.40
CA GLY A 247 -18.00 10.77 -1.52
C GLY A 247 -17.77 12.27 -1.69
N GLY A 248 -16.56 12.77 -1.48
CA GLY A 248 -16.27 14.20 -1.35
C GLY A 248 -16.81 14.79 -0.06
N LEU A 249 -16.74 14.07 1.07
CA LEU A 249 -17.21 14.59 2.36
C LEU A 249 -16.56 15.94 2.65
N PRO A 250 -17.35 16.90 3.16
CA PRO A 250 -16.79 18.14 3.66
C PRO A 250 -15.89 17.80 4.85
N PRO A 251 -14.72 18.41 4.96
CA PRO A 251 -13.92 18.23 6.15
C PRO A 251 -14.65 18.95 7.29
N GLU A 252 -15.04 18.22 8.35
CA GLU A 252 -15.61 18.83 9.57
C GLU A 252 -14.64 19.82 10.23
N ARG A 253 -13.36 19.79 9.83
CA ARG A 253 -12.29 20.64 10.32
C ARG A 253 -11.48 21.21 9.18
N ALA A 254 -11.01 22.45 9.35
CA ALA A 254 -10.02 23.00 8.46
C ALA A 254 -8.77 22.09 8.43
N PRO A 255 -8.12 21.90 7.27
CA PRO A 255 -6.84 21.21 7.21
C PRO A 255 -5.76 21.95 7.98
N LEU A 256 -4.77 21.19 8.45
CA LEU A 256 -3.58 21.73 9.07
C LEU A 256 -2.72 22.47 8.07
N VAL A 257 -2.38 23.73 8.37
CA VAL A 257 -1.40 24.48 7.58
C VAL A 257 -0.11 23.65 7.41
N PRO A 258 0.59 23.75 6.26
CA PRO A 258 1.68 22.83 5.93
C PRO A 258 2.74 22.68 7.02
N THR A 259 3.09 23.77 7.71
CA THR A 259 4.04 23.74 8.82
C THR A 259 3.53 23.00 10.05
N ALA A 260 2.26 23.15 10.43
CA ALA A 260 1.66 22.41 11.53
C ALA A 260 1.53 20.92 11.19
N CYS A 261 1.15 20.61 9.95
CA CYS A 261 1.12 19.23 9.45
C CYS A 261 2.51 18.58 9.52
N ALA A 262 3.55 19.27 9.03
CA ALA A 262 4.93 18.79 9.11
C ALA A 262 5.35 18.55 10.57
N MET A 263 5.05 19.47 11.48
CA MET A 263 5.36 19.28 12.91
C MET A 263 4.61 18.11 13.54
N ALA A 264 3.38 17.82 13.13
CA ALA A 264 2.62 16.68 13.65
C ALA A 264 3.21 15.32 13.23
N LEU A 265 3.92 15.27 12.09
CA LEU A 265 4.44 14.03 11.50
C LEU A 265 5.93 13.81 11.76
N LEU A 266 6.68 14.87 12.04
CA LEU A 266 8.13 14.76 12.24
C LEU A 266 8.48 14.18 13.61
N PRO A 267 9.39 13.19 13.67
CA PRO A 267 9.87 12.67 14.94
C PRO A 267 10.73 13.71 15.66
N ALA A 268 10.88 13.52 16.97
CA ALA A 268 11.82 14.28 17.78
C ALA A 268 13.23 14.31 17.15
N GLY A 269 13.86 15.48 17.13
CA GLY A 269 15.20 15.68 16.56
C GLY A 269 15.25 15.90 15.05
N ALA A 270 14.19 15.58 14.28
CA ALA A 270 14.16 15.87 12.84
C ALA A 270 13.95 17.36 12.52
N GLY A 271 13.48 18.15 13.49
CA GLY A 271 13.11 19.55 13.32
C GLY A 271 14.23 20.42 12.75
N GLU A 272 15.47 20.24 13.18
CA GLU A 272 16.58 21.12 12.78
C GLU A 272 16.89 21.06 11.27
N ALA A 273 16.72 19.89 10.66
CA ALA A 273 17.01 19.69 9.24
C ALA A 273 15.77 19.90 8.34
N GLN A 274 14.56 19.80 8.90
CA GLN A 274 13.34 19.68 8.10
C GLN A 274 12.34 20.82 8.29
N LEU A 275 12.31 21.47 9.46
CA LEU A 275 11.39 22.57 9.75
C LEU A 275 12.01 23.94 9.44
N PRO A 276 11.16 24.95 9.16
CA PRO A 276 11.59 26.34 9.09
C PRO A 276 12.30 26.73 10.37
N ARG A 277 13.37 27.53 10.25
CA ARG A 277 14.17 27.94 11.41
C ARG A 277 13.33 28.58 12.52
N ALA A 278 12.29 29.32 12.13
CA ALA A 278 11.34 29.96 13.04
C ALA A 278 10.61 28.98 13.97
N LEU A 279 10.41 27.71 13.56
CA LEU A 279 9.63 26.72 14.29
C LEU A 279 10.48 25.73 15.09
N GLN A 280 11.78 25.65 14.83
CA GLN A 280 12.66 24.65 15.46
C GLN A 280 12.67 24.72 16.99
N HIS A 281 12.52 25.92 17.55
CA HIS A 281 12.47 26.13 19.00
C HIS A 281 11.24 25.47 19.65
N LEU A 282 10.14 25.26 18.90
CA LEU A 282 8.94 24.63 19.43
C LEU A 282 9.11 23.12 19.70
N MET A 283 10.12 22.47 19.12
CA MET A 283 10.43 21.06 19.38
C MET A 283 11.47 20.85 20.50
N ARG A 284 11.94 21.93 21.14
CA ARG A 284 12.99 21.88 22.16
C ARG A 284 12.41 21.99 23.57
N GLU A 285 13.21 21.59 24.55
CA GLU A 285 12.89 21.78 25.96
C GLU A 285 12.58 23.26 26.26
N GLY A 286 11.54 23.49 27.07
CA GLY A 286 11.01 24.83 27.39
C GLY A 286 9.91 25.33 26.45
N SER A 287 9.65 24.66 25.31
CA SER A 287 8.48 24.95 24.46
C SER A 287 7.16 24.56 25.12
N PRO A 288 6.04 25.27 24.87
CA PRO A 288 4.71 24.89 25.35
C PRO A 288 4.19 23.56 24.78
N ILE A 289 4.87 23.01 23.77
CA ILE A 289 4.54 21.72 23.14
C ILE A 289 5.75 20.76 23.12
N ALA A 290 6.77 21.00 23.97
CA ALA A 290 7.96 20.16 24.03
C ALA A 290 7.63 18.69 24.33
N ASP A 291 6.61 18.47 25.15
CA ASP A 291 6.10 17.14 25.54
C ASP A 291 5.57 16.32 24.36
N LEU A 292 5.15 16.95 23.25
CA LEU A 292 4.79 16.24 22.02
C LEU A 292 5.98 15.58 21.33
N PHE A 293 7.19 16.04 21.63
CA PHE A 293 8.43 15.60 21.01
C PHE A 293 9.34 14.91 22.02
N THR A 294 8.85 14.61 23.22
CA THR A 294 9.59 13.78 24.17
C THR A 294 9.50 12.32 23.78
N VAL A 295 10.66 11.67 23.67
CA VAL A 295 10.75 10.24 23.38
C VAL A 295 10.91 9.47 24.68
N CYS A 296 10.04 8.48 24.90
CA CYS A 296 10.20 7.55 26.00
C CYS A 296 11.43 6.65 25.76
N HIS A 297 12.40 6.70 26.68
CA HIS A 297 13.62 5.91 26.59
C HIS A 297 13.33 4.41 26.59
N GLU A 298 12.40 3.95 27.42
CA GLU A 298 12.01 2.54 27.51
C GLU A 298 11.33 2.05 26.22
N CYS A 299 10.42 2.85 25.64
CA CYS A 299 9.86 2.57 24.31
C CYS A 299 10.95 2.38 23.25
N THR A 300 11.98 3.23 23.26
CA THR A 300 13.09 3.15 22.31
C THR A 300 13.89 1.87 22.52
N THR A 301 14.17 1.50 23.77
CA THR A 301 14.87 0.27 24.13
C THR A 301 14.08 -0.97 23.68
N LEU A 302 12.79 -1.06 24.03
CA LEU A 302 11.92 -2.16 23.64
C LEU A 302 11.75 -2.27 22.12
N GLN A 303 11.66 -1.16 21.40
CA GLN A 303 11.63 -1.15 19.94
C GLN A 303 12.93 -1.66 19.33
N ASN A 304 14.08 -1.28 19.90
CA ASN A 304 15.38 -1.78 19.47
C ASN A 304 15.55 -3.28 19.74
N GLU A 305 15.06 -3.78 20.87
CA GLU A 305 15.03 -5.21 21.19
C GLU A 305 14.14 -5.99 20.23
N LEU A 306 12.94 -5.49 19.95
CA LEU A 306 12.03 -6.09 18.96
C LEU A 306 12.67 -6.11 17.57
N ARG A 307 13.32 -5.02 17.15
CA ARG A 307 14.02 -4.93 15.85
C ARG A 307 15.16 -5.95 15.77
N LYS A 308 15.96 -6.09 16.83
CA LYS A 308 17.03 -7.11 16.90
C LYS A 308 16.46 -8.52 16.81
N ALA A 309 15.38 -8.81 17.54
CA ALA A 309 14.72 -10.11 17.51
C ALA A 309 14.16 -10.44 16.12
N LEU A 310 13.55 -9.46 15.44
CA LEU A 310 13.05 -9.61 14.07
C LEU A 310 14.18 -9.86 13.07
N LEU A 311 15.31 -9.14 13.18
CA LEU A 311 16.47 -9.34 12.32
C LEU A 311 17.04 -10.75 12.46
N HIS A 312 17.29 -11.20 13.70
CA HIS A 312 17.77 -12.56 13.94
C HIS A 312 16.77 -13.63 13.46
N ALA A 313 15.46 -13.40 13.63
CA ALA A 313 14.44 -14.32 13.14
C ALA A 313 14.43 -14.40 11.61
N HIS A 314 14.66 -13.28 10.92
CA HIS A 314 14.77 -13.25 9.47
C HIS A 314 16.02 -14.00 8.99
N GLU A 315 17.19 -13.72 9.57
CA GLU A 315 18.44 -14.43 9.27
C GLU A 315 18.30 -15.94 9.48
N ALA A 316 17.69 -16.38 10.59
CA ALA A 316 17.43 -17.79 10.86
C ALA A 316 16.50 -18.44 9.83
N ARG A 317 15.50 -17.71 9.29
CA ARG A 317 14.65 -18.21 8.21
C ARG A 317 15.42 -18.37 6.90
N MET A 318 16.33 -17.45 6.59
CA MET A 318 17.20 -17.56 5.42
C MET A 318 18.12 -18.78 5.53
N HIS A 319 18.69 -19.03 6.71
CA HIS A 319 19.49 -20.24 6.95
C HIS A 319 18.65 -21.53 6.91
N LEU A 320 17.43 -21.52 7.44
CA LEU A 320 16.51 -22.65 7.33
C LEU A 320 16.16 -22.95 5.86
N ALA A 321 15.86 -21.93 5.07
CA ALA A 321 15.58 -22.08 3.64
C ALA A 321 16.78 -22.69 2.90
N ALA A 322 18.00 -22.22 3.17
CA ALA A 322 19.22 -22.79 2.60
C ALA A 322 19.47 -24.24 3.06
N ALA A 323 19.17 -24.57 4.32
CA ALA A 323 19.28 -25.94 4.84
C ALA A 323 18.26 -26.88 4.18
N LEU A 324 17.01 -26.43 3.98
CA LEU A 324 15.98 -27.18 3.26
C LEU A 324 16.39 -27.43 1.80
N GLU A 325 16.95 -26.42 1.13
CA GLU A 325 17.46 -26.58 -0.24
C GLU A 325 18.58 -27.63 -0.31
N ARG A 326 19.52 -27.62 0.65
CA ARG A 326 20.57 -28.65 0.75
C ARG A 326 20.00 -30.03 1.00
N GLN A 327 19.03 -30.16 1.91
CA GLN A 327 18.36 -31.43 2.20
C GLN A 327 17.64 -31.98 0.96
N VAL A 328 16.93 -31.14 0.21
CA VAL A 328 16.28 -31.54 -1.05
C VAL A 328 17.33 -32.02 -2.07
N LYS A 329 18.44 -31.30 -2.24
CA LYS A 329 19.53 -31.73 -3.15
C LYS A 329 20.17 -33.05 -2.72
N ALA A 330 20.50 -33.20 -1.44
CA ALA A 330 21.11 -34.44 -0.93
C ALA A 330 20.17 -35.65 -1.10
N THR A 331 18.88 -35.48 -0.82
CA THR A 331 17.86 -36.53 -1.02
C THR A 331 17.63 -36.87 -2.51
N GLU A 332 17.70 -35.88 -3.40
CA GLU A 332 17.64 -36.13 -4.85
C GLU A 332 18.86 -36.89 -5.38
N VAL A 333 20.08 -36.58 -4.89
CA VAL A 333 21.31 -37.30 -5.24
C VAL A 333 21.23 -38.74 -4.73
N ALA A 334 20.92 -38.94 -3.45
CA ALA A 334 20.77 -40.27 -2.86
C ALA A 334 19.71 -41.11 -3.60
N LYS A 335 18.60 -40.49 -4.04
CA LYS A 335 17.57 -41.18 -4.83
C LYS A 335 18.07 -41.60 -6.21
N LYS A 336 18.86 -40.76 -6.89
CA LYS A 336 19.46 -41.08 -8.20
C LYS A 336 20.46 -42.22 -8.07
N ASP A 337 21.33 -42.19 -7.06
CA ASP A 337 22.33 -43.24 -6.87
C ASP A 337 21.68 -44.59 -6.49
N ALA A 338 20.63 -44.56 -5.66
CA ALA A 338 19.81 -45.75 -5.38
C ALA A 338 19.06 -46.30 -6.62
N GLU A 339 18.77 -45.47 -7.61
CA GLU A 339 18.18 -45.90 -8.89
C GLU A 339 19.25 -46.52 -9.81
N VAL A 340 20.45 -45.93 -9.86
CA VAL A 340 21.60 -46.49 -10.60
C VAL A 340 21.97 -47.86 -10.04
N LEU A 341 22.10 -48.02 -8.72
CA LEU A 341 22.41 -49.31 -8.10
C LEU A 341 21.36 -50.38 -8.44
N ARG A 342 20.06 -50.04 -8.37
CA ARG A 342 18.98 -50.95 -8.78
C ARG A 342 19.04 -51.32 -10.25
N SER A 343 19.45 -50.41 -11.13
CA SER A 343 19.61 -50.70 -12.56
C SER A 343 20.80 -51.63 -12.86
N VAL A 344 21.87 -51.53 -12.08
CA VAL A 344 23.04 -52.41 -12.17
C VAL A 344 22.70 -53.81 -11.68
N ASP A 345 22.03 -53.94 -10.53
CA ASP A 345 21.61 -55.24 -9.99
C ASP A 345 20.63 -55.97 -10.95
N ALA A 346 19.71 -55.23 -11.58
CA ALA A 346 18.80 -55.78 -12.57
C ALA A 346 19.50 -56.25 -13.86
N ALA A 347 20.66 -55.68 -14.21
CA ALA A 347 21.45 -56.10 -15.37
C ALA A 347 22.31 -57.35 -15.09
N VAL A 348 22.51 -57.71 -13.82
CA VAL A 348 23.33 -58.85 -13.37
C VAL A 348 22.50 -60.13 -13.15
N GLU A 349 21.23 -60.16 -13.57
CA GLU A 349 20.42 -61.37 -13.44
C GLU A 349 21.07 -62.60 -14.13
N PRO A 350 21.14 -63.77 -13.45
CA PRO A 350 21.97 -64.92 -13.82
C PRO A 350 21.50 -65.73 -15.06
N GLY A 351 20.70 -65.13 -15.94
CA GLY A 351 20.06 -65.80 -17.08
C GLY A 351 20.82 -65.76 -18.41
N ASN A 352 21.93 -65.01 -18.53
CA ASN A 352 22.63 -64.80 -19.81
C ASN A 352 24.13 -65.12 -19.73
N VAL A 353 24.49 -66.22 -19.08
CA VAL A 353 25.88 -66.69 -18.94
C VAL A 353 26.24 -67.60 -20.11
N GLY A 354 26.30 -67.04 -21.31
CA GLY A 354 26.90 -67.66 -22.47
C GLY A 354 28.15 -66.88 -22.87
N SER A 355 29.34 -67.41 -22.55
CA SER A 355 30.65 -66.97 -23.07
C SER A 355 31.30 -65.72 -22.43
N ALA A 356 31.74 -65.83 -21.17
CA ALA A 356 32.66 -64.85 -20.55
C ALA A 356 33.74 -65.51 -19.67
N GLU A 357 34.41 -66.56 -20.16
CA GLU A 357 35.64 -67.10 -19.56
C GLU A 357 36.88 -66.49 -20.23
N ALA A 358 37.10 -65.18 -20.08
CA ALA A 358 38.40 -64.56 -20.30
C ALA A 358 38.29 -63.07 -20.00
N LEU A 359 38.48 -62.65 -18.75
CA LEU A 359 39.04 -61.37 -18.33
C LEU A 359 39.13 -61.30 -16.79
N GLY A 360 40.36 -61.43 -16.28
CA GLY A 360 40.89 -60.86 -15.04
C GLY A 360 40.04 -60.87 -13.76
N GLY A 361 40.22 -61.89 -12.92
CA GLY A 361 39.66 -62.01 -11.56
C GLY A 361 40.28 -61.09 -10.49
N VAL A 362 40.48 -59.81 -10.78
CA VAL A 362 40.92 -58.80 -9.79
C VAL A 362 40.19 -57.48 -10.05
N SER A 363 38.89 -57.38 -9.75
CA SER A 363 38.27 -56.06 -9.54
C SER A 363 36.92 -56.04 -8.78
N ASP A 364 36.18 -57.15 -8.71
CA ASP A 364 34.81 -57.15 -8.14
C ASP A 364 34.75 -56.78 -6.65
N ALA A 365 35.74 -57.22 -5.87
CA ALA A 365 35.80 -56.88 -4.44
C ALA A 365 36.12 -55.40 -4.18
N ALA A 366 36.90 -54.75 -5.06
CA ALA A 366 37.26 -53.34 -4.94
C ALA A 366 36.10 -52.43 -5.38
N ALA A 367 35.37 -52.83 -6.42
CA ALA A 367 34.16 -52.13 -6.87
C ALA A 367 33.05 -52.17 -5.81
N GLY A 368 32.84 -53.32 -5.15
CA GLY A 368 31.89 -53.46 -4.05
C GLY A 368 32.23 -52.57 -2.84
N ALA A 369 33.51 -52.53 -2.44
CA ALA A 369 33.94 -51.68 -1.32
C ALA A 369 33.77 -50.18 -1.62
N ALA A 370 34.06 -49.74 -2.86
CA ALA A 370 33.89 -48.34 -3.26
C ALA A 370 32.41 -47.92 -3.30
N ALA A 371 31.52 -48.79 -3.80
CA ALA A 371 30.08 -48.53 -3.80
C ALA A 371 29.50 -48.46 -2.38
N GLN A 372 29.96 -49.33 -1.49
CA GLN A 372 29.52 -49.36 -0.10
C GLN A 372 30.01 -48.12 0.68
N GLN A 373 31.23 -47.64 0.40
CA GLN A 373 31.75 -46.41 0.96
C GLN A 373 31.00 -45.17 0.44
N ALA A 374 30.73 -45.09 -0.86
CA ALA A 374 29.98 -43.98 -1.46
C ALA A 374 28.54 -43.90 -0.94
N GLY A 375 27.88 -45.04 -0.70
CA GLY A 375 26.56 -45.08 -0.07
C GLY A 375 26.58 -44.54 1.36
N GLY A 376 27.60 -44.90 2.14
CA GLY A 376 27.78 -44.39 3.51
C GLY A 376 28.02 -42.88 3.57
N ASP A 377 28.78 -42.33 2.63
CA ASP A 377 29.06 -40.89 2.56
C ASP A 377 27.79 -40.06 2.24
N LEU A 378 26.92 -40.58 1.37
CA LEU A 378 25.64 -39.92 1.02
C LEU A 378 24.61 -39.99 2.15
N GLU A 379 24.50 -41.12 2.84
CA GLU A 379 23.65 -41.24 4.03
C GLU A 379 24.06 -40.24 5.12
N ALA A 380 25.38 -40.09 5.33
CA ALA A 380 25.92 -39.10 6.26
C ALA A 380 25.59 -37.66 5.84
N GLU A 381 25.67 -37.31 4.55
CA GLU A 381 25.32 -35.98 4.04
C GLU A 381 23.82 -35.68 4.22
N VAL A 382 22.94 -36.66 3.95
CA VAL A 382 21.48 -36.52 4.17
C VAL A 382 21.16 -36.37 5.66
N GLU A 383 21.83 -37.13 6.54
CA GLU A 383 21.66 -37.03 7.99
C GLU A 383 22.13 -35.65 8.51
N GLU A 384 23.30 -35.18 8.08
CA GLU A 384 23.82 -33.85 8.42
C GLU A 384 22.87 -32.74 7.96
N ALA A 385 22.38 -32.80 6.72
CA ALA A 385 21.43 -31.83 6.19
C ALA A 385 20.09 -31.84 6.97
N THR A 386 19.62 -33.03 7.35
CA THR A 386 18.40 -33.20 8.16
C THR A 386 18.58 -32.64 9.58
N LEU A 387 19.73 -32.88 10.21
CA LEU A 387 20.06 -32.31 11.51
C LEU A 387 20.16 -30.78 11.44
N ALA A 388 20.76 -30.23 10.37
CA ALA A 388 20.83 -28.79 10.15
C ALA A 388 19.44 -28.15 10.03
N VAL A 389 18.52 -28.76 9.25
CA VAL A 389 17.13 -28.30 9.15
C VAL A 389 16.45 -28.28 10.52
N ARG A 390 16.57 -29.36 11.29
CA ARG A 390 15.97 -29.45 12.63
C ARG A 390 16.51 -28.37 13.57
N ASN A 391 17.83 -28.16 13.60
CA ASN A 391 18.46 -27.15 14.43
C ASN A 391 17.98 -25.73 14.07
N TRP A 392 17.87 -25.42 12.78
CA TRP A 392 17.36 -24.13 12.33
C TRP A 392 15.86 -23.97 12.59
N GLN A 393 15.05 -25.03 12.49
CA GLN A 393 13.64 -25.00 12.88
C GLN A 393 13.49 -24.67 14.37
N GLU A 394 14.22 -25.35 15.25
CA GLU A 394 14.23 -25.06 16.69
C GLU A 394 14.69 -23.63 17.00
N LYS A 395 15.70 -23.14 16.26
CA LYS A 395 16.17 -21.75 16.37
C LYS A 395 15.11 -20.75 15.94
N VAL A 396 14.42 -20.97 14.82
CA VAL A 396 13.32 -20.13 14.35
C VAL A 396 12.17 -20.11 15.35
N ILE A 397 11.79 -21.27 15.91
CA ILE A 397 10.76 -21.37 16.96
C ILE A 397 11.16 -20.54 18.18
N THR A 398 12.41 -20.66 18.63
CA THR A 398 12.94 -19.90 19.78
C THR A 398 12.91 -18.40 19.52
N LEU A 399 13.39 -17.96 18.35
CA LEU A 399 13.41 -16.55 17.98
C LEU A 399 12.00 -15.99 17.79
N ARG A 400 11.04 -16.77 17.27
CA ARG A 400 9.62 -16.38 17.23
C ARG A 400 9.07 -16.12 18.63
N ARG A 401 9.40 -16.95 19.62
CA ARG A 401 9.03 -16.71 21.03
C ARG A 401 9.65 -15.42 21.55
N SER A 402 10.92 -15.14 21.23
CA SER A 402 11.57 -13.88 21.60
C SER A 402 10.90 -12.65 20.96
N VAL A 403 10.54 -12.71 19.68
CA VAL A 403 9.78 -11.65 18.99
C VAL A 403 8.43 -11.43 19.67
N LYS A 404 7.70 -12.51 19.99
CA LYS A 404 6.41 -12.43 20.69
C LYS A 404 6.55 -11.83 22.09
N ALA A 405 7.57 -12.22 22.84
CA ALA A 405 7.85 -11.69 24.17
C ALA A 405 8.19 -10.19 24.12
N ALA A 406 9.10 -9.76 23.24
CA ALA A 406 9.45 -8.36 23.06
C ALA A 406 8.25 -7.52 22.58
N SER A 407 7.44 -8.05 21.67
CA SER A 407 6.22 -7.39 21.21
C SER A 407 5.20 -7.24 22.35
N LEU A 408 5.02 -8.26 23.18
CA LEU A 408 4.10 -8.21 24.33
C LEU A 408 4.59 -7.22 25.38
N GLN A 409 5.89 -7.22 25.70
CA GLN A 409 6.48 -6.25 26.63
C GLN A 409 6.26 -4.81 26.15
N ARG A 410 6.49 -4.55 24.86
CA ARG A 410 6.19 -3.25 24.25
C ARG A 410 4.71 -2.91 24.32
N GLU A 411 3.80 -3.84 24.00
CA GLU A 411 2.35 -3.62 24.08
C GLU A 411 1.91 -3.30 25.51
N MET A 412 2.42 -4.03 26.50
CA MET A 412 2.17 -3.77 27.92
C MET A 412 2.67 -2.40 28.34
N HIS A 413 3.93 -2.06 28.01
CA HIS A 413 4.49 -0.74 28.32
C HIS A 413 3.69 0.40 27.66
N MET A 414 3.31 0.25 26.38
CA MET A 414 2.46 1.24 25.69
C MET A 414 1.12 1.40 26.39
N ARG A 415 0.47 0.30 26.79
CA ARG A 415 -0.82 0.35 27.48
C ARG A 415 -0.71 1.02 28.86
N ASP A 416 0.33 0.70 29.61
CA ASP A 416 0.45 1.06 31.02
C ASP A 416 1.08 2.45 31.21
N CYS A 417 2.03 2.84 30.36
CA CYS A 417 2.77 4.11 30.43
C CYS A 417 2.32 5.15 29.39
N HIS A 418 1.70 4.72 28.30
CA HIS A 418 1.27 5.58 27.19
C HIS A 418 -0.20 5.33 26.82
N PRO A 419 -1.13 5.50 27.76
CA PRO A 419 -2.55 5.31 27.48
C PRO A 419 -2.94 6.16 26.28
N TYR A 420 -3.73 5.58 25.38
CA TYR A 420 -4.13 6.26 24.16
C TYR A 420 -4.82 7.58 24.51
N ALA A 421 -4.28 8.67 23.98
CA ALA A 421 -4.89 9.98 23.98
C ALA A 421 -4.88 10.49 22.54
N PRO A 422 -5.96 11.15 22.06
CA PRO A 422 -5.93 11.82 20.78
C PRO A 422 -4.76 12.81 20.73
N PHE A 423 -4.06 12.87 19.59
CA PHE A 423 -2.99 13.85 19.40
C PHE A 423 -3.56 15.26 19.63
N PRO A 424 -2.96 16.10 20.49
CA PRO A 424 -3.55 17.37 20.93
C PRO A 424 -3.35 18.46 19.87
N LEU A 425 -4.06 18.29 18.75
CA LEU A 425 -3.86 19.02 17.53
C LEU A 425 -4.05 20.54 17.70
N ALA A 426 -5.10 20.93 18.42
CA ALA A 426 -5.39 22.33 18.70
C ALA A 426 -4.24 23.04 19.45
N ARG A 427 -3.52 22.33 20.32
CA ARG A 427 -2.37 22.88 21.06
C ARG A 427 -1.18 23.08 20.13
N LEU A 428 -0.93 22.13 19.21
CA LEU A 428 0.09 22.27 18.18
C LEU A 428 -0.21 23.44 17.24
N GLU A 429 -1.45 23.52 16.73
CA GLU A 429 -1.88 24.60 15.84
C GLU A 429 -1.74 25.98 16.51
N ALA A 430 -2.17 26.11 17.77
CA ALA A 430 -2.02 27.34 18.52
C ALA A 430 -0.56 27.74 18.69
N ALA A 431 0.34 26.78 19.00
CA ALA A 431 1.76 27.04 19.15
C ALA A 431 2.42 27.46 17.83
N VAL A 432 2.05 26.83 16.70
CA VAL A 432 2.55 27.21 15.37
C VAL A 432 2.02 28.58 14.95
N ALA A 433 0.73 28.85 15.17
CA ALA A 433 0.10 30.13 14.84
C ALA A 433 0.64 31.31 15.67
N ALA A 434 1.14 31.04 16.88
CA ALA A 434 1.77 32.04 17.74
C ALA A 434 3.14 32.53 17.21
N VAL A 435 3.77 31.81 16.27
CA VAL A 435 5.04 32.25 15.67
C VAL A 435 4.77 33.26 14.56
N PRO A 436 5.26 34.52 14.68
CA PRO A 436 4.97 35.56 13.70
C PRO A 436 5.51 35.21 12.31
N VAL A 437 4.74 35.50 11.25
CA VAL A 437 5.14 35.24 9.85
C VAL A 437 6.47 35.92 9.50
N GLN A 438 6.81 37.03 10.16
CA GLN A 438 8.06 37.77 9.95
C GLN A 438 9.29 37.00 10.47
N ALA A 439 9.11 36.05 11.40
CA ALA A 439 10.18 35.19 11.90
C ALA A 439 10.64 34.15 10.85
N TYR A 440 9.81 33.88 9.84
CA TYR A 440 10.13 32.98 8.73
C TYR A 440 11.01 33.68 7.70
N GLY A 441 12.00 32.96 7.18
CA GLY A 441 12.78 33.41 6.04
C GLY A 441 11.87 33.68 4.83
N PRO A 442 12.22 34.60 3.91
CA PRO A 442 11.38 34.93 2.76
C PRO A 442 10.92 33.72 1.94
N ALA A 443 11.80 32.73 1.74
CA ALA A 443 11.49 31.49 1.02
C ALA A 443 10.56 30.54 1.80
N GLU A 444 10.48 30.68 3.14
CA GLU A 444 9.70 29.80 4.01
C GLU A 444 8.26 30.31 4.24
N ARG A 445 8.00 31.60 3.98
CA ARG A 445 6.69 32.23 4.21
C ARG A 445 5.57 31.63 3.37
N SER A 446 5.87 31.04 2.22
CA SER A 446 4.87 30.35 1.39
C SER A 446 4.27 29.12 2.09
N MET A 447 4.91 28.62 3.14
CA MET A 447 4.52 27.40 3.84
C MET A 447 3.63 27.66 5.06
N THR A 448 3.45 28.93 5.45
CA THR A 448 2.57 29.31 6.56
C THR A 448 1.10 29.32 6.18
N ALA A 449 0.78 29.12 4.89
CA ALA A 449 -0.56 29.05 4.36
C ALA A 449 -0.65 27.99 3.25
N PHE A 450 -1.87 27.59 2.90
CA PHE A 450 -2.09 26.74 1.73
C PHE A 450 -1.82 27.51 0.44
N GLY A 451 -1.24 26.80 -0.52
CA GLY A 451 -1.10 27.26 -1.89
C GLY A 451 -2.33 26.95 -2.73
N HIS A 452 -2.24 27.31 -4.01
CA HIS A 452 -3.24 26.98 -5.02
C HIS A 452 -2.69 25.95 -6.00
N ALA A 453 -3.58 25.11 -6.55
CA ALA A 453 -3.26 24.35 -7.75
C ALA A 453 -3.21 25.29 -8.96
N TYR A 454 -2.36 24.99 -9.93
CA TYR A 454 -2.16 25.81 -11.10
C TYR A 454 -2.46 25.04 -12.38
N ARG A 455 -3.20 25.65 -13.29
CA ARG A 455 -3.39 25.17 -14.66
C ARG A 455 -2.52 25.98 -15.61
N PHE A 456 -1.83 25.26 -16.49
CA PHE A 456 -0.98 25.81 -17.53
C PHE A 456 -1.47 25.32 -18.89
N ARG A 457 -1.51 26.23 -19.85
CA ARG A 457 -1.89 25.92 -21.23
C ARG A 457 -1.16 26.86 -22.18
N TYR A 458 -0.96 26.39 -23.40
CA TYR A 458 -0.45 27.22 -24.48
C TYR A 458 -1.60 28.06 -25.05
N GLY A 459 -1.51 29.38 -24.92
CA GLY A 459 -2.49 30.29 -25.50
C GLY A 459 -1.98 30.88 -26.81
N ARG A 460 -2.63 30.57 -27.95
CA ARG A 460 -2.61 31.51 -29.07
C ARG A 460 -3.50 32.68 -28.68
N THR A 461 -2.99 33.90 -28.79
CA THR A 461 -3.67 35.15 -28.42
C THR A 461 -5.16 35.15 -28.79
N GLY A 462 -6.01 34.85 -27.82
CA GLY A 462 -7.41 35.27 -27.82
C GLY A 462 -7.49 36.73 -27.36
N PRO A 463 -8.63 37.41 -27.60
CA PRO A 463 -8.79 38.81 -27.24
C PRO A 463 -8.44 39.06 -25.76
N PRO A 464 -7.75 40.17 -25.45
CA PRO A 464 -7.25 40.47 -24.11
C PRO A 464 -8.44 40.67 -23.18
N GLY A 465 -8.69 39.73 -22.26
CA GLY A 465 -9.82 39.86 -21.35
C GLY A 465 -9.89 38.94 -20.14
N ARG A 466 -9.19 37.79 -20.10
CA ARG A 466 -9.31 36.85 -18.95
C ARG A 466 -8.04 36.13 -18.49
N PHE A 467 -6.89 36.35 -19.11
CA PHE A 467 -5.66 35.61 -18.76
C PHE A 467 -4.57 36.56 -18.31
N ALA A 468 -4.04 36.36 -17.09
CA ALA A 468 -2.87 37.07 -16.61
C ALA A 468 -1.63 36.63 -17.42
N HIS A 469 -0.83 37.61 -17.85
CA HIS A 469 0.47 37.33 -18.46
C HIS A 469 1.38 36.65 -17.42
N PHE A 470 1.80 35.41 -17.69
CA PHE A 470 2.72 34.69 -16.82
C PHE A 470 4.15 34.79 -17.35
N THR A 471 5.05 35.35 -16.54
CA THR A 471 6.49 35.24 -16.75
C THR A 471 6.98 34.02 -15.98
N PRO A 472 7.55 33.00 -16.64
CA PRO A 472 8.06 31.82 -15.95
C PRO A 472 9.15 32.22 -14.92
N PRO A 473 9.29 31.47 -13.81
CA PRO A 473 10.35 31.71 -12.83
C PRO A 473 11.71 31.67 -13.52
N GLN A 474 12.62 32.56 -13.10
CA GLN A 474 14.00 32.54 -13.59
C GLN A 474 14.62 31.19 -13.20
N PRO A 475 15.22 30.45 -14.14
CA PRO A 475 15.84 29.18 -13.81
C PRO A 475 17.01 29.41 -12.84
N PRO A 476 17.42 28.41 -12.05
CA PRO A 476 18.62 28.50 -11.20
C PRO A 476 19.82 28.96 -12.04
N THR A 477 20.70 29.76 -11.45
CA THR A 477 21.78 30.50 -12.16
C THR A 477 22.66 29.62 -13.05
N GLU A 478 22.83 28.35 -12.67
CA GLU A 478 23.55 27.31 -13.42
C GLU A 478 22.86 26.93 -14.76
N VAL A 479 21.52 26.92 -14.81
CA VAL A 479 20.73 26.50 -15.98
C VAL A 479 20.49 27.66 -16.97
N ILE A 480 20.63 28.92 -16.51
CA ILE A 480 20.44 30.14 -17.32
C ILE A 480 21.33 30.14 -18.58
N LYS A 481 22.53 29.54 -18.53
CA LYS A 481 23.47 29.49 -19.66
C LYS A 481 22.97 28.63 -20.83
N ILE A 482 22.12 27.63 -20.57
CA ILE A 482 21.60 26.70 -21.58
C ILE A 482 20.31 27.25 -22.22
N ILE A 483 19.52 28.03 -21.47
CA ILE A 483 18.12 28.37 -21.86
C ILE A 483 18.01 29.74 -22.54
N LYS A 484 18.98 30.64 -22.35
CA LYS A 484 18.98 32.01 -22.92
C LYS A 484 18.65 32.08 -24.43
N PRO A 485 19.05 31.12 -25.30
CA PRO A 485 18.69 31.14 -26.73
C PRO A 485 17.22 30.80 -27.03
N LEU A 486 16.49 30.15 -26.11
CA LEU A 486 15.11 29.70 -26.33
C LEU A 486 14.07 30.80 -26.05
N TRP A 487 14.47 31.91 -25.42
CA TRP A 487 13.61 33.04 -25.10
C TRP A 487 13.72 34.12 -26.18
N ALA A 488 13.44 33.73 -27.43
CA ALA A 488 13.40 34.68 -28.53
C ALA A 488 12.32 35.76 -28.28
N PRO A 489 12.62 37.04 -28.57
CA PRO A 489 11.65 38.13 -28.43
C PRO A 489 10.52 37.93 -29.45
N GLY A 490 9.39 37.37 -29.00
CA GLY A 490 8.25 37.06 -29.87
C GLY A 490 7.36 35.92 -29.37
N ILE A 491 7.86 35.04 -28.50
CA ILE A 491 7.04 33.99 -27.89
C ILE A 491 6.19 34.61 -26.77
N LYS A 492 4.98 35.04 -27.11
CA LYS A 492 3.99 35.48 -26.13
C LYS A 492 3.00 34.35 -25.81
N MET A 493 2.93 34.09 -24.50
CA MET A 493 1.77 33.69 -23.70
C MET A 493 1.59 32.21 -23.32
N LEU A 494 2.23 31.86 -22.20
CA LEU A 494 1.72 30.90 -21.22
C LEU A 494 0.66 31.62 -20.37
N SER A 495 -0.53 31.04 -20.19
CA SER A 495 -1.47 31.50 -19.17
C SER A 495 -1.36 30.59 -17.94
N ARG A 496 -1.19 31.20 -16.76
CA ARG A 496 -1.28 30.52 -15.47
C ARG A 496 -2.58 30.95 -14.81
N GLU A 497 -3.43 29.98 -14.50
CA GLU A 497 -4.68 30.19 -13.77
C GLU A 497 -4.57 29.50 -12.42
N ALA A 498 -4.76 30.26 -11.34
CA ALA A 498 -4.95 29.68 -10.02
C ALA A 498 -6.33 29.03 -10.01
N LEU A 499 -6.37 27.74 -9.72
CA LEU A 499 -7.64 27.04 -9.66
C LEU A 499 -8.35 27.42 -8.35
N PRO A 500 -9.69 27.61 -8.38
CA PRO A 500 -10.43 27.72 -7.15
C PRO A 500 -10.16 26.48 -6.30
N LEU A 501 -10.03 26.66 -4.99
CA LEU A 501 -9.97 25.54 -4.08
C LEU A 501 -11.30 24.79 -4.25
N ILE A 502 -11.25 23.58 -4.80
CA ILE A 502 -12.44 22.71 -4.89
C ILE A 502 -12.69 22.22 -3.47
N VAL A 503 -13.33 23.07 -2.66
CA VAL A 503 -14.02 22.62 -1.46
C VAL A 503 -15.32 22.02 -1.96
N PRO A 504 -15.65 20.76 -1.64
CA PRO A 504 -16.93 20.18 -2.04
C PRO A 504 -18.08 21.13 -1.65
N ASP A 505 -18.84 21.61 -2.64
CA ASP A 505 -19.85 22.69 -2.56
C ASP A 505 -21.10 22.37 -1.72
N ARG A 506 -20.99 21.63 -0.60
CA ARG A 506 -22.13 21.27 0.25
C ARG A 506 -22.12 21.92 1.64
N LEU A 507 -21.76 23.20 1.70
CA LEU A 507 -22.02 24.06 2.86
C LEU A 507 -22.43 25.48 2.40
N ALA A 508 -23.54 25.57 1.68
CA ALA A 508 -24.45 26.70 1.86
C ALA A 508 -25.47 26.34 2.95
N VAL A 509 -24.99 26.08 4.17
CA VAL A 509 -25.85 26.21 5.35
C VAL A 509 -25.70 27.66 5.79
N VAL A 510 -26.79 28.41 5.61
CA VAL A 510 -27.03 29.70 6.23
C VAL A 510 -26.65 29.58 7.71
N LEU A 511 -25.59 30.29 8.13
CA LEU A 511 -25.42 30.67 9.52
C LEU A 511 -26.37 31.84 9.83
#